data_AF-A0AA88NTH7-F1
#
_entry.id   AF-A0AA88NTH7-F1
#
_cell.length_a   1.000
_cell.length_b   1.000
_cell.length_c   1.000
_cell.angle_alpha   90.00
_cell.angle_beta   90.00
_cell.angle_gamma   90.00
#
_symmetry.space_group_name_H-M   'P 1'
#
loop_
_entity.id
_entity.type
_entity.pdbx_description
1 polymer ?
#
loop_
_entity_poly.entity_id
_entity_poly.type
_entity_poly.pdbx_seq_one_letter_code
_entity_poly.pdbx_strand_id
1 'polypeptide(L)'
;MVVSDYTVDFHKLNFHRRQVSIQKMNSTVNPSTLNTTVHNSSSPHNGSSDYVVQYGKGLVAVYSVVLLTGTISLSLMMHIMKSSSTSITSIAVLNLIFAHFIFLFTVPFRIYYYATGKWSLSTGWCKVVSAMIHIHMYMSFFFYVIILITRLLTFYHKGKEISSFQRTHALLVSIVVWMVVLITVPCIINVYGSVENSNNTTCFNFGKDIAVGGKIFNYIMSTLIILGAIVLTALQANVLRVLYKKYHRGCTSQQEFWAQLKSLFFALNMVVCFIPYHIFRLHYLENIAELQSINEVFLSLTTFNCLDMLTFLGRRTCYGCFTGKAV
;
A
#
# COMPACT_ATOMS: atom_id res chain seq x y z
N MET A 1 9.83 -39.36 37.53
CA MET A 1 10.12 -40.19 36.36
C MET A 1 10.54 -39.24 35.25
N VAL A 2 11.82 -39.27 34.91
CA VAL A 2 12.52 -38.36 33.99
C VAL A 2 12.32 -38.86 32.56
N VAL A 3 12.00 -37.98 31.60
CA VAL A 3 12.32 -38.17 30.18
C VAL A 3 12.85 -36.84 29.65
N SER A 4 14.11 -36.89 29.20
CA SER A 4 14.96 -35.78 28.78
C SER A 4 14.78 -35.36 27.32
N ASP A 5 15.18 -34.11 27.11
CA ASP A 5 15.53 -33.38 25.89
C ASP A 5 16.25 -34.17 24.78
N TYR A 6 15.82 -33.93 23.54
CA TYR A 6 16.69 -33.90 22.35
C TYR A 6 16.13 -32.91 21.32
N THR A 7 16.58 -31.65 21.35
CA THR A 7 16.56 -30.79 20.16
C THR A 7 17.97 -30.26 19.96
N VAL A 8 18.68 -30.88 19.02
CA VAL A 8 20.07 -30.55 18.68
C VAL A 8 20.08 -29.22 17.93
N ASP A 9 20.79 -28.26 18.51
CA ASP A 9 20.90 -26.87 18.07
C ASP A 9 21.81 -26.73 16.83
N PHE A 10 21.19 -26.80 15.64
CA PHE A 10 21.86 -26.71 14.33
C PHE A 10 22.58 -25.35 14.09
N HIS A 11 22.26 -24.33 14.89
CA HIS A 11 22.83 -22.99 14.74
C HIS A 11 24.26 -22.89 15.31
N LYS A 12 24.58 -23.68 16.35
CA LYS A 12 25.90 -23.66 17.02
C LYS A 12 27.00 -24.40 16.25
N LEU A 13 26.64 -25.48 15.55
CA LEU A 13 27.56 -26.28 14.72
C LEU A 13 28.09 -25.53 13.49
N ASN A 14 27.25 -24.69 12.87
CA ASN A 14 27.66 -23.87 11.72
C ASN A 14 28.54 -22.67 12.10
N PHE A 15 28.38 -22.13 13.31
CA PHE A 15 29.24 -21.07 13.82
C PHE A 15 30.65 -21.56 14.15
N HIS A 16 30.77 -22.75 14.76
CA HIS A 16 32.07 -23.30 15.14
C HIS A 16 32.91 -23.75 13.94
N ARG A 17 32.28 -24.30 12.88
CA ARG A 17 32.98 -24.68 11.64
C ARG A 17 33.57 -23.46 10.91
N ARG A 18 32.91 -22.30 10.94
CA ARG A 18 33.42 -21.04 10.34
C ARG A 18 34.64 -20.48 11.07
N GLN A 19 34.67 -20.57 12.40
CA GLN A 19 35.81 -20.08 13.22
C GLN A 19 37.10 -20.88 12.94
N VAL A 20 37.02 -22.21 12.80
CA VAL A 20 38.19 -23.06 12.53
C VAL A 20 38.80 -22.81 11.14
N SER A 21 37.98 -22.46 10.14
CA SER A 21 38.47 -22.10 8.80
C SER A 21 39.13 -20.73 8.73
N ILE A 22 38.74 -19.77 9.57
CA ILE A 22 39.34 -18.42 9.61
C ILE A 22 40.72 -18.45 10.28
N GLN A 23 40.90 -19.28 11.31
CA GLN A 23 42.18 -19.35 12.04
C GLN A 23 43.29 -20.07 11.26
N LYS A 24 42.93 -20.90 10.26
CA LYS A 24 43.90 -21.63 9.43
C LYS A 24 44.49 -20.81 8.26
N MET A 25 44.00 -19.58 8.04
CA MET A 25 44.44 -18.72 6.91
C MET A 25 45.32 -17.53 7.35
N ASN A 26 45.53 -17.33 8.64
CA ASN A 26 46.28 -16.19 9.20
C ASN A 26 47.73 -16.49 9.64
N SER A 27 48.28 -17.66 9.31
CA SER A 27 49.63 -18.06 9.75
C SER A 27 50.65 -18.15 8.63
N THR A 28 50.80 -17.13 7.76
CA THR A 28 52.01 -17.00 6.91
C THR A 28 52.24 -15.58 6.35
N VAL A 29 52.50 -14.56 7.17
CA VAL A 29 53.21 -13.35 6.68
C VAL A 29 54.05 -12.74 7.81
N ASN A 30 55.38 -12.75 7.65
CA ASN A 30 56.33 -12.07 8.55
C ASN A 30 56.38 -10.56 8.28
N PRO A 31 56.61 -9.69 9.29
CA PRO A 31 56.70 -8.25 9.11
C PRO A 31 58.16 -7.78 9.04
N SER A 32 58.55 -7.08 7.98
CA SER A 32 59.71 -6.16 8.02
C SER A 32 59.72 -5.25 6.78
N THR A 33 59.33 -3.99 6.96
CA THR A 33 60.07 -2.75 6.63
C THR A 33 59.11 -1.57 6.44
N LEU A 34 59.54 -0.45 7.02
CA LEU A 34 58.83 0.82 7.22
C LEU A 34 59.18 1.79 6.09
N ASN A 35 58.25 2.72 5.82
CA ASN A 35 58.35 3.97 5.05
C ASN A 35 58.18 3.91 3.52
N THR A 36 57.00 4.35 3.06
CA THR A 36 56.93 5.44 2.08
C THR A 36 55.61 6.21 2.23
N THR A 37 55.71 7.52 2.39
CA THR A 37 54.63 8.49 2.28
C THR A 37 54.07 8.51 0.87
N VAL A 38 52.79 8.15 0.71
CA VAL A 38 52.01 8.45 -0.51
C VAL A 38 50.66 9.02 -0.09
N HIS A 39 50.54 10.33 -0.26
CA HIS A 39 49.25 10.99 -0.42
C HIS A 39 48.50 10.31 -1.58
N ASN A 40 47.33 9.76 -1.32
CA ASN A 40 46.29 9.67 -2.33
C ASN A 40 44.91 9.73 -1.69
N SER A 41 44.34 10.93 -1.75
CA SER A 41 42.95 11.24 -1.52
C SER A 41 42.11 10.70 -2.67
N SER A 42 41.36 9.62 -2.44
CA SER A 42 40.16 9.30 -3.23
C SER A 42 39.32 8.30 -2.45
N SER A 43 38.44 8.81 -1.59
CA SER A 43 37.40 8.02 -0.93
C SER A 43 36.22 7.83 -1.90
N PRO A 44 35.79 6.61 -2.24
CA PRO A 44 34.60 6.38 -3.05
C PRO A 44 33.37 6.28 -2.13
N HIS A 45 32.91 7.40 -1.60
CA HIS A 45 31.68 7.46 -0.78
C HIS A 45 30.75 8.62 -1.18
N ASN A 46 30.53 8.80 -2.49
CA ASN A 46 29.59 9.82 -2.99
C ASN A 46 28.34 9.26 -3.69
N GLY A 47 28.23 7.94 -3.89
CA GLY A 47 27.07 7.37 -4.57
C GLY A 47 25.75 7.63 -3.83
N SER A 48 25.65 7.28 -2.55
CA SER A 48 24.38 7.32 -1.80
C SER A 48 23.71 8.70 -1.68
N SER A 49 24.47 9.79 -1.76
CA SER A 49 23.95 11.15 -1.63
C SER A 49 23.36 11.71 -2.92
N ASP A 50 23.88 11.32 -4.09
CA ASP A 50 23.35 11.78 -5.38
C ASP A 50 22.03 11.06 -5.76
N TYR A 51 21.82 9.84 -5.25
CA TYR A 51 20.65 9.01 -5.60
C TYR A 51 19.34 9.41 -4.91
N VAL A 52 19.39 9.87 -3.66
CA VAL A 52 18.22 10.43 -2.96
C VAL A 52 17.76 11.71 -3.67
N VAL A 53 18.69 12.45 -4.29
CA VAL A 53 18.41 13.71 -4.98
C VAL A 53 17.76 13.48 -6.35
N GLN A 54 18.12 12.41 -7.08
CA GLN A 54 17.60 12.16 -8.44
C GLN A 54 16.10 11.80 -8.44
N TYR A 55 15.65 10.85 -7.61
CA TYR A 55 14.24 10.45 -7.54
C TYR A 55 13.46 11.18 -6.44
N GLY A 56 14.15 11.78 -5.45
CA GLY A 56 13.52 12.48 -4.33
C GLY A 56 12.63 13.64 -4.77
N LYS A 57 13.07 14.45 -5.75
CA LYS A 57 12.26 15.56 -6.29
C LYS A 57 10.93 15.07 -6.89
N GLY A 58 10.96 13.98 -7.65
CA GLY A 58 9.76 13.37 -8.23
C GLY A 58 8.81 12.82 -7.16
N LEU A 59 9.36 12.12 -6.16
CA LEU A 59 8.58 11.59 -5.05
C LEU A 59 7.95 12.70 -4.20
N VAL A 60 8.70 13.77 -3.91
CA VAL A 60 8.17 14.97 -3.24
C VAL A 60 6.99 15.54 -4.03
N ALA A 61 7.11 15.67 -5.35
CA ALA A 61 6.03 16.18 -6.19
C ALA A 61 4.80 15.26 -6.14
N VAL A 62 4.97 13.95 -6.30
CA VAL A 62 3.87 12.96 -6.25
C VAL A 62 3.15 13.01 -4.91
N TYR A 63 3.89 12.93 -3.79
CA TYR A 63 3.29 12.96 -2.46
C TYR A 63 2.63 14.31 -2.15
N SER A 64 3.16 15.42 -2.65
CA SER A 64 2.54 16.74 -2.49
C SER A 64 1.22 16.83 -3.24
N VAL A 65 1.17 16.35 -4.48
CA VAL A 65 -0.08 16.25 -5.26
C VAL A 65 -1.09 15.41 -4.51
N VAL A 66 -0.71 14.20 -4.09
CA VAL A 66 -1.58 13.27 -3.36
C VAL A 66 -2.10 13.88 -2.06
N LEU A 67 -1.27 14.62 -1.32
CA LEU A 67 -1.69 15.31 -0.11
C LEU A 67 -2.76 16.37 -0.42
N LEU A 68 -2.52 17.24 -1.40
CA LEU A 68 -3.45 18.29 -1.79
C LEU A 68 -4.77 17.72 -2.33
N THR A 69 -4.69 16.84 -3.32
CA THR A 69 -5.88 16.28 -3.96
C THR A 69 -6.61 15.32 -3.05
N GLY A 70 -5.90 14.53 -2.25
CA GLY A 70 -6.48 13.60 -1.29
C GLY A 70 -7.22 14.31 -0.15
N THR A 71 -6.65 15.40 0.39
CA THR A 71 -7.34 16.19 1.42
C THR A 71 -8.59 16.88 0.86
N ILE A 72 -8.54 17.45 -0.34
CA ILE A 72 -9.73 18.02 -1.03
C ILE A 72 -10.81 16.94 -1.19
N SER A 73 -10.41 15.75 -1.65
CA SER A 73 -11.32 14.61 -1.87
C SER A 73 -11.98 14.16 -0.56
N LEU A 74 -11.19 14.11 0.52
CA LEU A 74 -11.65 13.74 1.86
C LEU A 74 -12.63 14.77 2.44
N SER A 75 -12.27 16.06 2.40
CA SER A 75 -13.12 17.14 2.91
C SER A 75 -14.46 17.20 2.19
N LEU A 76 -14.45 17.07 0.86
CA LEU A 76 -15.66 17.00 0.07
C LEU A 76 -16.53 15.80 0.48
N MET A 77 -15.92 14.63 0.61
CA MET A 77 -16.65 13.41 0.94
C MET A 77 -17.30 13.51 2.32
N MET A 78 -16.57 14.01 3.33
CA MET A 78 -17.11 14.28 4.66
C MET A 78 -18.33 15.22 4.61
N HIS A 79 -18.26 16.27 3.77
CA HIS A 79 -19.38 17.19 3.57
C HIS A 79 -20.60 16.51 2.91
N ILE A 80 -20.39 15.67 1.89
CA ILE A 80 -21.46 14.92 1.22
C ILE A 80 -22.11 13.90 2.17
N MET A 81 -21.30 13.20 2.97
CA MET A 81 -21.78 12.17 3.89
C MET A 81 -22.57 12.72 5.07
N LYS A 82 -22.28 13.95 5.52
CA LYS A 82 -23.06 14.64 6.56
C LYS A 82 -24.55 14.77 6.20
N SER A 83 -24.89 14.73 4.91
CA SER A 83 -26.27 14.89 4.41
C SER A 83 -26.94 13.56 3.98
N SER A 84 -26.31 12.39 4.17
CA SER A 84 -26.78 11.11 3.63
C SER A 84 -27.17 10.11 4.73
N SER A 85 -28.21 9.29 4.49
CA SER A 85 -28.55 8.17 5.39
C SER A 85 -27.55 7.01 5.27
N THR A 86 -27.35 6.29 6.38
CA THR A 86 -26.36 5.20 6.52
C THR A 86 -26.81 3.89 5.88
N SER A 87 -26.14 3.44 4.80
CA SER A 87 -26.26 2.09 4.21
C SER A 87 -24.97 1.25 4.42
N ILE A 88 -24.99 -0.06 4.12
CA ILE A 88 -23.79 -0.94 4.22
C ILE A 88 -22.63 -0.44 3.34
N THR A 89 -22.92 -0.04 2.10
CA THR A 89 -21.90 0.58 1.24
C THR A 89 -21.37 1.87 1.85
N SER A 90 -22.17 2.56 2.67
CA SER A 90 -21.69 3.72 3.41
C SER A 90 -20.69 3.33 4.51
N ILE A 91 -20.83 2.17 5.14
CA ILE A 91 -19.87 1.70 6.16
C ILE A 91 -18.51 1.36 5.53
N ALA A 92 -18.49 0.59 4.43
CA ALA A 92 -17.23 0.28 3.75
C ALA A 92 -16.54 1.55 3.22
N VAL A 93 -17.32 2.49 2.66
CA VAL A 93 -16.82 3.80 2.22
C VAL A 93 -16.31 4.65 3.40
N LEU A 94 -16.98 4.63 4.57
CA LEU A 94 -16.49 5.33 5.78
C LEU A 94 -15.15 4.77 6.26
N ASN A 95 -15.00 3.45 6.28
CA ASN A 95 -13.72 2.84 6.66
C ASN A 95 -12.60 3.20 5.67
N LEU A 96 -12.93 3.26 4.38
CA LEU A 96 -12.00 3.68 3.33
C LEU A 96 -11.56 5.15 3.53
N ILE A 97 -12.52 6.05 3.76
CA ILE A 97 -12.28 7.46 4.13
C ILE A 97 -11.35 7.58 5.35
N PHE A 98 -11.61 6.79 6.38
CA PHE A 98 -10.78 6.80 7.59
C PHE A 98 -9.37 6.27 7.32
N ALA A 99 -9.22 5.22 6.51
CA ALA A 99 -7.90 4.73 6.07
C ALA A 99 -7.14 5.79 5.25
N HIS A 100 -7.79 6.51 4.34
CA HIS A 100 -7.18 7.64 3.62
C HIS A 100 -6.76 8.77 4.55
N PHE A 101 -7.59 9.13 5.53
CA PHE A 101 -7.24 10.15 6.51
C PHE A 101 -5.97 9.81 7.27
N ILE A 102 -5.88 8.58 7.82
CA ILE A 102 -4.68 8.12 8.53
C ILE A 102 -3.46 8.13 7.60
N PHE A 103 -3.61 7.64 6.36
CA PHE A 103 -2.51 7.65 5.39
C PHE A 103 -2.03 9.07 5.08
N LEU A 104 -2.95 9.98 4.74
CA LEU A 104 -2.64 11.38 4.42
C LEU A 104 -1.96 12.09 5.59
N PHE A 105 -2.28 11.74 6.83
CA PHE A 105 -1.56 12.25 8.01
C PHE A 105 -0.08 11.85 8.01
N THR A 106 0.27 10.68 7.46
CA THR A 106 1.67 10.22 7.38
C THR A 106 2.45 10.77 6.17
N VAL A 107 1.76 11.26 5.13
CA VAL A 107 2.37 11.76 3.88
C VAL A 107 3.35 12.93 4.09
N PRO A 108 3.06 13.95 4.91
CA PRO A 108 4.01 15.05 5.17
C PRO A 108 5.38 14.59 5.67
N PHE A 109 5.43 13.50 6.44
CA PHE A 109 6.69 12.95 6.94
C PHE A 109 7.51 12.27 5.83
N ARG A 110 6.85 11.67 4.83
CA ARG A 110 7.53 11.17 3.63
C ARG A 110 8.07 12.33 2.79
N ILE A 111 7.28 13.38 2.60
CA ILE A 111 7.71 14.60 1.90
C ILE A 111 8.95 15.18 2.59
N TYR A 112 8.90 15.32 3.92
CA TYR A 112 10.02 15.78 4.73
C TYR A 112 11.30 14.96 4.45
N TYR A 113 11.21 13.63 4.52
CA TYR A 113 12.35 12.75 4.27
C TYR A 113 12.95 12.93 2.86
N TYR A 114 12.11 12.92 1.83
CA TYR A 114 12.56 13.05 0.44
C TYR A 114 13.06 14.47 0.10
N ALA A 115 12.60 15.49 0.82
CA ALA A 115 13.04 16.88 0.65
C ALA A 115 14.39 17.16 1.35
N THR A 116 14.61 16.61 2.54
CA THR A 116 15.85 16.84 3.33
C THR A 116 16.93 15.79 3.06
N GLY A 117 16.55 14.65 2.49
CA GLY A 117 17.40 13.48 2.32
C GLY A 117 17.83 12.82 3.64
N LYS A 118 17.28 13.26 4.78
CA LYS A 118 17.67 12.81 6.13
C LYS A 118 16.44 12.64 7.02
N TRP A 119 16.40 11.53 7.74
CA TRP A 119 15.40 11.27 8.77
C TRP A 119 15.95 11.67 10.15
N SER A 120 15.41 12.74 10.75
CA SER A 120 15.81 13.19 12.10
C SER A 120 14.77 12.89 13.19
N LEU A 121 13.66 12.24 12.84
CA LEU A 121 12.63 11.82 13.81
C LEU A 121 13.00 10.46 14.41
N SER A 122 12.22 9.99 15.38
CA SER A 122 12.49 8.70 16.02
C SER A 122 12.43 7.54 15.02
N THR A 123 13.23 6.50 15.28
CA THR A 123 13.24 5.27 14.47
C THR A 123 11.85 4.63 14.46
N GLY A 124 11.16 4.59 15.61
CA GLY A 124 9.79 4.07 15.69
C GLY A 124 8.82 4.78 14.74
N TRP A 125 8.95 6.10 14.59
CA TRP A 125 8.12 6.86 13.66
C TRP A 125 8.44 6.56 12.18
N CYS A 126 9.72 6.36 11.84
CA CYS A 126 10.11 5.92 10.49
C CYS A 126 9.42 4.60 10.13
N LYS A 127 9.41 3.65 11.07
CA LYS A 127 8.79 2.34 10.89
C LYS A 127 7.28 2.45 10.66
N VAL A 128 6.60 3.29 11.44
CA VAL A 128 5.15 3.57 11.28
C VAL A 128 4.86 4.17 9.91
N VAL A 129 5.56 5.25 9.53
CA VAL A 129 5.37 5.94 8.24
C VAL A 129 5.69 5.01 7.06
N SER A 130 6.66 4.11 7.24
CA SER A 130 6.97 3.08 6.24
C SER A 130 5.85 2.06 6.08
N ALA A 131 5.38 1.49 7.19
CA ALA A 131 4.34 0.48 7.17
C ALA A 131 3.03 1.06 6.61
N MET A 132 2.74 2.34 6.89
CA MET A 132 1.45 2.97 6.57
C MET A 132 1.07 2.91 5.10
N ILE A 133 2.01 3.06 4.15
CA ILE A 133 1.67 2.98 2.73
C ILE A 133 1.21 1.58 2.31
N HIS A 134 1.82 0.53 2.88
CA HIS A 134 1.46 -0.85 2.62
C HIS A 134 0.11 -1.19 3.27
N ILE A 135 -0.06 -0.78 4.53
CA ILE A 135 -1.34 -0.95 5.25
C ILE A 135 -2.45 -0.23 4.49
N HIS A 136 -2.23 1.01 4.06
CA HIS A 136 -3.18 1.81 3.28
C HIS A 136 -3.56 1.10 1.98
N MET A 137 -2.59 0.61 1.20
CA MET A 137 -2.83 -0.12 -0.04
C MET A 137 -3.68 -1.37 0.20
N TYR A 138 -3.31 -2.23 1.16
CA TYR A 138 -4.02 -3.47 1.44
C TYR A 138 -5.42 -3.24 2.02
N MET A 139 -5.57 -2.26 2.92
CA MET A 139 -6.86 -1.87 3.47
C MET A 139 -7.79 -1.33 2.38
N SER A 140 -7.27 -0.47 1.50
CA SER A 140 -8.04 0.08 0.39
C SER A 140 -8.51 -1.01 -0.56
N PHE A 141 -7.61 -1.93 -0.95
CA PHE A 141 -7.98 -3.10 -1.75
C PHE A 141 -9.08 -3.93 -1.10
N PHE A 142 -8.94 -4.27 0.19
CA PHE A 142 -9.95 -5.04 0.92
C PHE A 142 -11.33 -4.36 0.92
N PHE A 143 -11.39 -3.05 1.21
CA PHE A 143 -12.67 -2.33 1.20
C PHE A 143 -13.26 -2.20 -0.20
N TYR A 144 -12.44 -2.03 -1.26
CA TYR A 144 -12.98 -2.09 -2.61
C TYR A 144 -13.56 -3.45 -2.97
N VAL A 145 -12.89 -4.54 -2.61
CA VAL A 145 -13.42 -5.89 -2.83
C VAL A 145 -14.81 -6.02 -2.17
N ILE A 146 -14.96 -5.56 -0.93
CA ILE A 146 -16.27 -5.54 -0.24
C ILE A 146 -17.29 -4.69 -1.00
N ILE A 147 -16.94 -3.48 -1.42
CA ILE A 147 -17.83 -2.57 -2.15
C ILE A 147 -18.27 -3.23 -3.46
N LEU A 148 -17.33 -3.74 -4.26
CA LEU A 148 -17.61 -4.36 -5.54
C LEU A 148 -18.47 -5.62 -5.41
N ILE A 149 -18.12 -6.54 -4.50
CA ILE A 149 -18.90 -7.76 -4.26
C ILE A 149 -20.31 -7.40 -3.81
N THR A 150 -20.47 -6.45 -2.88
CA THR A 150 -21.79 -6.00 -2.41
C THR A 150 -22.63 -5.46 -3.58
N ARG A 151 -22.01 -4.70 -4.49
CA ARG A 151 -22.68 -4.17 -5.68
C ARG A 151 -23.06 -5.24 -6.70
N LEU A 152 -22.20 -6.24 -6.91
CA LEU A 152 -22.50 -7.39 -7.76
C LEU A 152 -23.67 -8.20 -7.18
N LEU A 153 -23.62 -8.53 -5.88
CA LEU A 153 -24.68 -9.26 -5.20
C LEU A 153 -26.02 -8.52 -5.25
N THR A 154 -26.01 -7.20 -5.06
CA THR A 154 -27.23 -6.38 -5.15
C THR A 154 -27.85 -6.45 -6.55
N PHE A 155 -27.02 -6.43 -7.60
CA PHE A 155 -27.47 -6.52 -9.00
C PHE A 155 -28.06 -7.90 -9.33
N TYR A 156 -27.37 -8.98 -8.97
CA TYR A 156 -27.80 -10.34 -9.31
C TYR A 156 -28.95 -10.86 -8.44
N HIS A 157 -29.02 -10.49 -7.16
CA HIS A 157 -30.00 -11.04 -6.21
C HIS A 157 -31.21 -10.15 -5.93
N LYS A 158 -31.40 -9.05 -6.68
CA LYS A 158 -32.57 -8.14 -6.57
C LYS A 158 -33.05 -7.90 -5.13
N GLY A 159 -32.13 -7.52 -4.25
CA GLY A 159 -32.44 -6.90 -2.95
C GLY A 159 -33.50 -7.61 -2.08
N LYS A 160 -33.45 -8.93 -1.90
CA LYS A 160 -34.20 -9.57 -0.80
C LYS A 160 -33.78 -8.91 0.54
N GLU A 161 -34.71 -8.81 1.49
CA GLU A 161 -34.61 -8.15 2.80
C GLU A 161 -33.43 -8.61 3.70
N ILE A 162 -32.19 -8.34 3.29
CA ILE A 162 -30.96 -8.74 4.02
C ILE A 162 -30.25 -7.48 4.59
N SER A 163 -30.84 -6.29 4.44
CA SER A 163 -30.17 -5.01 4.67
C SER A 163 -29.76 -4.77 6.13
N SER A 164 -30.56 -5.20 7.11
CA SER A 164 -30.24 -5.00 8.53
C SER A 164 -29.16 -5.98 9.02
N PHE A 165 -29.31 -7.27 8.68
CA PHE A 165 -28.34 -8.31 9.02
C PHE A 165 -26.96 -8.01 8.41
N GLN A 166 -26.91 -7.66 7.13
CA GLN A 166 -25.65 -7.31 6.46
C GLN A 166 -24.97 -6.05 7.04
N ARG A 167 -25.74 -5.10 7.62
CA ARG A 167 -25.17 -3.91 8.27
C ARG A 167 -24.39 -4.26 9.53
N THR A 168 -24.95 -5.09 10.40
CA THR A 168 -24.28 -5.55 11.63
C THR A 168 -23.03 -6.36 11.28
N HIS A 169 -23.13 -7.27 10.30
CA HIS A 169 -21.97 -8.02 9.82
C HIS A 169 -20.88 -7.11 9.25
N ALA A 170 -21.22 -6.08 8.48
CA ALA A 170 -20.24 -5.13 7.95
C ALA A 170 -19.54 -4.33 9.06
N LEU A 171 -20.24 -3.95 10.13
CA LEU A 171 -19.63 -3.30 11.30
C LEU A 171 -18.68 -4.25 12.03
N LEU A 172 -19.09 -5.49 12.28
CA LEU A 172 -18.24 -6.50 12.93
C LEU A 172 -16.98 -6.79 12.12
N VAL A 173 -17.11 -7.00 10.80
CA VAL A 173 -15.96 -7.18 9.90
C VAL A 173 -15.04 -5.96 9.95
N SER A 174 -15.58 -4.75 9.98
CA SER A 174 -14.78 -3.53 10.10
C SER A 174 -13.98 -3.50 11.40
N ILE A 175 -14.61 -3.79 12.54
CA ILE A 175 -13.92 -3.85 13.85
C ILE A 175 -12.80 -4.88 13.82
N VAL A 176 -13.07 -6.09 13.32
CA VAL A 176 -12.08 -7.17 13.23
C VAL A 176 -10.89 -6.73 12.38
N VAL A 177 -11.14 -6.13 11.21
CA VAL A 177 -10.08 -5.65 10.31
C VAL A 177 -9.20 -4.61 10.99
N TRP A 178 -9.80 -3.63 11.68
CA TRP A 178 -9.03 -2.63 12.42
C TRP A 178 -8.23 -3.23 13.58
N MET A 179 -8.79 -4.21 14.31
CA MET A 179 -8.04 -4.92 15.36
C MET A 179 -6.85 -5.70 14.78
N VAL A 180 -7.05 -6.39 13.65
CA VAL A 180 -5.96 -7.08 12.95
C VAL A 180 -4.88 -6.09 12.52
N VAL A 181 -5.23 -4.92 11.98
CA VAL A 181 -4.27 -3.86 11.67
C VAL A 181 -3.52 -3.43 12.94
N LEU A 182 -4.22 -3.09 14.02
CA LEU A 182 -3.60 -2.65 15.27
C LEU A 182 -2.63 -3.67 15.87
N ILE A 183 -2.88 -4.97 15.68
CA ILE A 183 -2.00 -6.06 16.16
C ILE A 183 -0.85 -6.35 15.19
N THR A 184 -1.13 -6.36 13.88
CA THR A 184 -0.13 -6.74 12.86
C THR A 184 0.88 -5.63 12.61
N VAL A 185 0.47 -4.36 12.72
CA VAL A 185 1.36 -3.21 12.49
C VAL A 185 2.58 -3.22 13.41
N PRO A 186 2.46 -3.37 14.75
CA PRO A 186 3.60 -3.52 15.65
C PRO A 186 4.51 -4.71 15.31
N CYS A 187 3.95 -5.85 14.89
CA CYS A 187 4.71 -7.02 14.49
C CYS A 187 5.52 -6.79 13.20
N ILE A 188 4.92 -6.09 12.24
CA ILE A 188 5.53 -5.75 10.95
C ILE A 188 6.58 -4.65 11.12
N ILE A 189 6.39 -3.70 12.02
CA ILE A 189 7.35 -2.63 12.39
C ILE A 189 8.71 -3.19 12.81
N ASN A 190 8.79 -4.39 13.38
CA ASN A 190 10.08 -5.03 13.69
C ASN A 190 10.82 -5.55 12.46
N VAL A 191 10.10 -5.86 11.39
CA VAL A 191 10.65 -6.29 10.09
C VAL A 191 10.96 -5.08 9.19
N TYR A 192 10.22 -3.99 9.35
CA TYR A 192 10.37 -2.77 8.57
C TYR A 192 11.07 -1.69 9.38
N GLY A 193 12.34 -1.44 9.12
CA GLY A 193 12.98 -0.15 9.33
C GLY A 193 14.35 -0.21 9.99
N SER A 194 15.27 0.52 9.36
CA SER A 194 16.65 0.79 9.76
C SER A 194 17.48 -0.47 10.00
N VAL A 195 18.36 -0.77 9.04
CA VAL A 195 19.63 -1.43 9.39
C VAL A 195 20.29 -0.49 10.39
N GLU A 196 20.69 -1.01 11.55
CA GLU A 196 21.43 -0.30 12.59
C GLU A 196 22.82 0.09 12.04
N ASN A 197 22.85 1.06 11.12
CA ASN A 197 24.07 1.73 10.71
C ASN A 197 24.31 2.86 11.70
N SER A 198 25.56 3.02 12.14
CA SER A 198 25.99 3.94 13.20
C SER A 198 25.57 5.42 13.02
N ASN A 199 25.02 5.80 11.86
CA ASN A 199 24.42 7.09 11.56
C ASN A 199 22.94 6.89 11.17
N ASN A 200 22.04 6.90 12.16
CA ASN A 200 20.56 6.72 12.11
C ASN A 200 19.78 7.74 11.23
N THR A 201 20.28 8.09 10.05
CA THR A 201 19.76 9.20 9.23
C THR A 201 18.97 8.73 8.01
N THR A 202 18.95 7.43 7.71
CA THR A 202 18.25 6.86 6.55
C THR A 202 16.96 6.15 6.96
N CYS A 203 15.84 6.53 6.35
CA CYS A 203 14.54 5.85 6.48
C CYS A 203 14.18 5.17 5.15
N PHE A 204 13.25 4.22 5.15
CA PHE A 204 12.79 3.47 3.96
C PHE A 204 13.83 2.56 3.29
N ASN A 205 14.84 2.11 4.04
CA ASN A 205 15.80 1.12 3.54
C ASN A 205 15.41 -0.31 3.95
N PHE A 206 14.85 -1.08 3.02
CA PHE A 206 14.36 -2.46 3.23
C PHE A 206 15.20 -3.48 2.46
N GLY A 207 16.52 -3.31 2.50
CA GLY A 207 17.45 -4.19 1.80
C GLY A 207 18.44 -4.80 2.77
N LYS A 208 18.07 -5.95 3.37
CA LYS A 208 18.95 -7.05 3.81
C LYS A 208 18.05 -8.10 4.48
N ASP A 209 17.82 -9.19 3.76
CA ASP A 209 17.18 -10.43 4.23
C ASP A 209 15.65 -10.43 4.42
N ILE A 210 14.90 -10.37 3.31
CA ILE A 210 13.53 -10.91 3.31
C ILE A 210 13.66 -12.44 3.40
N ALA A 211 13.30 -13.01 4.56
CA ALA A 211 13.26 -14.45 4.77
C ALA A 211 12.44 -15.17 3.68
N VAL A 212 12.75 -16.43 3.38
CA VAL A 212 12.07 -17.23 2.34
C VAL A 212 10.55 -17.20 2.50
N GLY A 213 10.05 -17.32 3.73
CA GLY A 213 8.62 -17.21 4.03
C GLY A 213 8.01 -15.84 3.69
N GLY A 214 8.76 -14.76 3.90
CA GLY A 214 8.36 -13.41 3.50
C GLY A 214 8.24 -13.25 1.99
N LYS A 215 9.16 -13.85 1.22
CA LYS A 215 9.07 -13.85 -0.26
C LYS A 215 7.82 -14.58 -0.74
N ILE A 216 7.57 -15.79 -0.23
CA ILE A 216 6.38 -16.60 -0.57
C ILE A 216 5.09 -15.82 -0.26
N PHE A 217 5.01 -15.19 0.91
CA PHE A 217 3.85 -14.37 1.27
C PHE A 217 3.63 -13.20 0.30
N ASN A 218 4.69 -12.48 -0.08
CA ASN A 218 4.58 -11.37 -1.05
C ASN A 218 4.14 -11.87 -2.45
N TYR A 219 4.60 -13.04 -2.88
CA TYR A 219 4.16 -13.67 -4.14
C TYR A 219 2.67 -13.99 -4.13
N ILE A 220 2.20 -14.66 -3.06
CA ILE A 220 0.79 -15.01 -2.91
C ILE A 220 -0.08 -13.75 -2.88
N MET A 221 0.26 -12.78 -2.04
CA MET A 221 -0.52 -11.54 -1.90
C MET A 221 -0.57 -10.73 -3.20
N SER A 222 0.57 -10.57 -3.88
CA SER A 222 0.61 -9.82 -5.14
C SER A 222 -0.22 -10.51 -6.23
N THR A 223 -0.14 -11.84 -6.32
CA THR A 223 -0.94 -12.62 -7.28
C THR A 223 -2.44 -12.50 -6.99
N LEU A 224 -2.85 -12.58 -5.72
CA LEU A 224 -4.25 -12.42 -5.31
C LEU A 224 -4.78 -11.02 -5.62
N ILE A 225 -3.98 -9.98 -5.42
CA ILE A 225 -4.40 -8.59 -5.70
C ILE A 225 -4.57 -8.38 -7.21
N ILE A 226 -3.61 -8.85 -8.01
CA ILE A 226 -3.69 -8.75 -9.48
C ILE A 226 -4.92 -9.50 -9.99
N LEU A 227 -5.08 -10.77 -9.59
CA LEU A 227 -6.21 -11.60 -10.01
C LEU A 227 -7.54 -11.00 -9.57
N GLY A 228 -7.65 -10.59 -8.30
CA GLY A 228 -8.85 -9.98 -7.74
C GLY A 228 -9.22 -8.68 -8.45
N ALA A 229 -8.26 -7.80 -8.72
CA ALA A 229 -8.48 -6.56 -9.45
C ALA A 229 -8.99 -6.82 -10.88
N ILE A 230 -8.38 -7.76 -11.61
CA ILE A 230 -8.79 -8.10 -12.98
C ILE A 230 -10.19 -8.71 -13.00
N VAL A 231 -10.43 -9.75 -12.19
CA VAL A 231 -11.71 -10.48 -12.16
C VAL A 231 -12.85 -9.55 -11.76
N LEU A 232 -12.69 -8.78 -10.68
CA LEU A 232 -13.73 -7.87 -10.22
C LEU A 232 -14.00 -6.76 -11.24
N THR A 233 -12.97 -6.22 -11.89
CA THR A 233 -13.16 -5.22 -12.96
C THR A 233 -13.91 -5.79 -14.15
N ALA A 234 -13.56 -7.01 -14.60
CA ALA A 234 -14.26 -7.67 -15.70
C ALA A 234 -15.74 -7.94 -15.37
N LEU A 235 -16.03 -8.40 -14.16
CA LEU A 235 -17.41 -8.62 -13.68
C LEU A 235 -18.21 -7.32 -13.64
N GLN A 236 -17.64 -6.24 -13.10
CA GLN A 236 -18.27 -4.92 -13.05
C GLN A 236 -18.52 -4.34 -14.46
N ALA A 237 -17.54 -4.47 -15.36
CA ALA A 237 -17.68 -4.04 -16.74
C ALA A 237 -18.79 -4.82 -17.47
N ASN A 238 -18.90 -6.13 -17.22
CA ASN A 238 -19.98 -6.95 -17.78
C ASN A 238 -21.36 -6.49 -17.28
N VAL A 239 -21.51 -6.27 -15.96
CA VAL A 239 -22.75 -5.74 -15.37
C VAL A 239 -23.13 -4.39 -16.00
N LEU A 240 -22.17 -3.47 -16.13
CA LEU A 240 -22.41 -2.17 -16.76
C LEU A 240 -22.80 -2.31 -18.23
N ARG A 241 -22.17 -3.23 -18.97
CA ARG A 241 -22.51 -3.52 -20.38
C ARG A 241 -23.93 -4.05 -20.53
N VAL A 242 -24.35 -4.98 -19.66
CA VAL A 242 -25.71 -5.51 -19.63
C VAL A 242 -26.72 -4.40 -19.31
N LEU A 243 -26.42 -3.55 -18.33
CA LEU A 243 -27.26 -2.41 -18.00
C LEU A 243 -27.36 -1.41 -19.14
N TYR A 244 -26.24 -1.05 -19.77
CA TYR A 244 -26.23 -0.14 -20.92
C TYR A 244 -27.12 -0.63 -22.06
N LYS A 245 -27.06 -1.93 -22.40
CA LYS A 245 -27.92 -2.54 -23.43
C LYS A 245 -29.40 -2.52 -23.04
N LYS A 246 -29.72 -2.65 -21.75
CA LYS A 246 -31.08 -2.65 -21.21
C LYS A 246 -31.67 -1.23 -21.06
N TYR A 247 -30.82 -0.23 -20.82
CA TYR A 247 -31.21 1.10 -20.35
C TYR A 247 -31.76 2.05 -21.42
N HIS A 248 -31.72 1.69 -22.71
CA HIS A 248 -32.24 2.53 -23.81
C HIS A 248 -33.74 2.95 -23.66
N ARG A 249 -34.47 2.57 -22.58
CA ARG A 249 -35.93 2.72 -22.48
C ARG A 249 -36.55 3.22 -21.14
N GLY A 250 -35.86 3.65 -20.08
CA GLY A 250 -36.62 4.22 -18.93
C GLY A 250 -35.88 4.73 -17.67
N CYS A 251 -36.41 5.79 -17.06
CA CYS A 251 -35.77 6.69 -16.07
C CYS A 251 -35.29 6.06 -14.74
N THR A 252 -36.02 5.10 -14.14
CA THR A 252 -35.68 4.51 -12.82
C THR A 252 -34.35 3.74 -12.84
N SER A 253 -33.94 3.25 -14.01
CA SER A 253 -32.69 2.50 -14.16
C SER A 253 -31.45 3.43 -14.33
N GLN A 254 -31.61 4.76 -14.43
CA GLN A 254 -30.46 5.70 -14.40
C GLN A 254 -29.75 5.63 -13.05
N GLN A 255 -30.49 5.61 -11.95
CA GLN A 255 -29.87 5.58 -10.62
C GLN A 255 -29.04 4.31 -10.41
N GLU A 256 -29.52 3.16 -10.89
CA GLU A 256 -28.78 1.89 -10.87
C GLU A 256 -27.54 1.95 -11.79
N PHE A 257 -27.68 2.50 -13.00
CA PHE A 257 -26.57 2.69 -13.92
C PHE A 257 -25.46 3.55 -13.30
N TRP A 258 -25.80 4.70 -12.73
CA TRP A 258 -24.84 5.58 -12.06
C TRP A 258 -24.20 4.93 -10.84
N ALA A 259 -24.93 4.08 -10.11
CA ALA A 259 -24.37 3.32 -9.00
C ALA A 259 -23.33 2.30 -9.48
N GLN A 260 -23.60 1.59 -10.59
CA GLN A 260 -22.66 0.63 -11.18
C GLN A 260 -21.49 1.32 -11.89
N LEU A 261 -21.69 2.50 -12.49
CA LEU A 261 -20.60 3.29 -13.06
C LEU A 261 -19.59 3.73 -11.98
N LYS A 262 -20.07 4.14 -10.81
CA LYS A 262 -19.20 4.43 -9.66
C LYS A 262 -18.44 3.18 -9.19
N SER A 263 -19.13 2.04 -9.13
CA SER A 263 -18.53 0.75 -8.82
C SER A 263 -17.41 0.38 -9.81
N LEU A 264 -17.64 0.61 -11.11
CA LEU A 264 -16.62 0.40 -12.14
C LEU A 264 -15.43 1.34 -11.94
N PHE A 265 -15.63 2.61 -11.59
CA PHE A 265 -14.51 3.51 -11.32
C PHE A 265 -13.64 2.99 -10.17
N PHE A 266 -14.23 2.52 -9.08
CA PHE A 266 -13.47 1.91 -7.99
C PHE A 266 -12.67 0.68 -8.46
N ALA A 267 -13.25 -0.14 -9.33
CA ALA A 267 -12.56 -1.28 -9.93
C ALA A 267 -11.36 -0.84 -10.80
N LEU A 268 -11.57 0.16 -11.67
CA LEU A 268 -10.51 0.74 -12.50
C LEU A 268 -9.39 1.37 -11.65
N ASN A 269 -9.74 2.02 -10.54
CA ASN A 269 -8.77 2.59 -9.63
C ASN A 269 -7.84 1.52 -9.03
N MET A 270 -8.36 0.34 -8.67
CA MET A 270 -7.52 -0.79 -8.23
C MET A 270 -6.57 -1.25 -9.35
N VAL A 271 -7.06 -1.35 -10.58
CA VAL A 271 -6.25 -1.74 -11.74
C VAL A 271 -5.10 -0.74 -11.95
N VAL A 272 -5.41 0.55 -11.99
CA VAL A 272 -4.41 1.59 -12.30
C VAL A 272 -3.42 1.78 -11.15
N CYS A 273 -3.89 1.78 -9.89
CA CYS A 273 -3.04 2.10 -8.75
C CYS A 273 -2.27 0.90 -8.19
N PHE A 274 -2.82 -0.32 -8.24
CA PHE A 274 -2.22 -1.46 -7.54
C PHE A 274 -1.52 -2.46 -8.45
N ILE A 275 -2.04 -2.74 -9.65
CA ILE A 275 -1.45 -3.75 -10.54
C ILE A 275 -0.02 -3.40 -10.95
N PRO A 276 0.32 -2.16 -11.36
CA PRO A 276 1.69 -1.83 -11.78
C PRO A 276 2.71 -2.10 -10.68
N TYR A 277 2.37 -1.71 -9.43
CA TYR A 277 3.22 -1.98 -8.27
C TYR A 277 3.37 -3.47 -7.99
N HIS A 278 2.27 -4.24 -8.00
CA HIS A 278 2.34 -5.67 -7.71
C HIS A 278 3.07 -6.46 -8.80
N ILE A 279 2.92 -6.10 -10.07
CA ILE A 279 3.73 -6.70 -11.17
C ILE A 279 5.21 -6.42 -10.93
N PHE A 280 5.55 -5.15 -10.65
CA PHE A 280 6.93 -4.77 -10.36
C PHE A 280 7.47 -5.49 -9.11
N ARG A 281 6.65 -5.61 -8.06
CA ARG A 281 7.01 -6.26 -6.80
C ARG A 281 7.35 -7.74 -6.98
N LEU A 282 6.67 -8.43 -7.90
CA LEU A 282 7.00 -9.83 -8.24
C LEU A 282 8.43 -9.94 -8.79
N HIS A 283 8.82 -9.02 -9.68
CA HIS A 283 10.18 -8.99 -10.24
C HIS A 283 11.23 -8.48 -9.23
N TYR A 284 10.86 -7.51 -8.40
CA TYR A 284 11.73 -6.92 -7.36
C TYR A 284 12.25 -7.96 -6.34
N LEU A 285 11.47 -8.98 -6.00
CA LEU A 285 11.84 -9.99 -4.99
C LEU A 285 13.04 -10.86 -5.40
N GLU A 286 13.38 -10.87 -6.68
CA GLU A 286 14.55 -11.55 -7.25
C GLU A 286 15.80 -10.65 -7.23
N ASN A 287 15.63 -9.33 -7.40
CA ASN A 287 16.72 -8.36 -7.55
C ASN A 287 16.63 -7.17 -6.55
N ILE A 288 16.58 -7.49 -5.26
CA ILE A 288 16.28 -6.52 -4.18
C ILE A 288 17.28 -5.36 -4.11
N ALA A 289 18.58 -5.61 -4.33
CA ALA A 289 19.63 -4.62 -4.09
C ALA A 289 19.72 -3.50 -5.15
N GLU A 290 19.31 -3.75 -6.39
CA GLU A 290 19.42 -2.78 -7.49
C GLU A 290 18.12 -2.01 -7.76
N LEU A 291 16.96 -2.59 -7.42
CA LEU A 291 15.64 -2.06 -7.83
C LEU A 291 14.92 -1.25 -6.74
N GLN A 292 15.56 -1.00 -5.59
CA GLN A 292 14.90 -0.37 -4.44
C GLN A 292 14.38 1.05 -4.74
N SER A 293 15.12 1.86 -5.49
CA SER A 293 14.68 3.21 -5.87
C SER A 293 13.46 3.17 -6.79
N ILE A 294 13.42 2.19 -7.69
CA ILE A 294 12.31 1.97 -8.62
C ILE A 294 11.08 1.48 -7.83
N ASN A 295 11.28 0.65 -6.80
CA ASN A 295 10.21 0.20 -5.91
C ASN A 295 9.45 1.36 -5.26
N GLU A 296 10.15 2.38 -4.73
CA GLU A 296 9.49 3.53 -4.11
C GLU A 296 8.67 4.36 -5.12
N VAL A 297 9.13 4.44 -6.38
CA VAL A 297 8.37 5.11 -7.45
C VAL A 297 7.07 4.35 -7.75
N PHE A 298 7.13 3.03 -7.98
CA PHE A 298 5.92 2.24 -8.21
C PHE A 298 5.01 2.21 -6.98
N LEU A 299 5.58 2.18 -5.78
CA LEU A 299 4.82 2.22 -4.53
C LEU A 299 4.10 3.57 -4.39
N SER A 300 4.72 4.68 -4.80
CA SER A 300 4.06 6.00 -4.81
C SER A 300 2.84 6.04 -5.74
N LEU A 301 2.81 5.27 -6.84
CA LEU A 301 1.64 5.20 -7.72
C LEU A 301 0.40 4.66 -7.00
N THR A 302 0.57 3.76 -6.04
CA THR A 302 -0.54 3.20 -5.24
C THR A 302 -1.27 4.28 -4.44
N THR A 303 -0.63 5.42 -4.19
CA THR A 303 -1.18 6.49 -3.34
C THR A 303 -2.18 7.39 -4.06
N PHE A 304 -2.16 7.41 -5.40
CA PHE A 304 -3.21 8.03 -6.21
C PHE A 304 -4.58 7.41 -5.97
N ASN A 305 -4.62 6.25 -5.35
CA ASN A 305 -5.84 5.64 -4.86
C ASN A 305 -6.71 6.59 -4.01
N CYS A 306 -6.11 7.56 -3.30
CA CYS A 306 -6.81 8.58 -2.52
C CYS A 306 -7.66 9.57 -3.36
N LEU A 307 -7.53 9.55 -4.69
CA LEU A 307 -8.32 10.37 -5.62
C LEU A 307 -9.71 9.79 -5.90
N ASP A 308 -9.98 8.58 -5.44
CA ASP A 308 -11.20 7.84 -5.77
C ASP A 308 -12.48 8.51 -5.27
N MET A 309 -12.41 9.24 -4.17
CA MET A 309 -13.52 9.99 -3.62
C MET A 309 -13.93 11.18 -4.52
N LEU A 310 -13.10 11.61 -5.48
CA LEU A 310 -13.50 12.62 -6.49
C LEU A 310 -14.65 12.13 -7.37
N THR A 311 -14.85 10.82 -7.50
CA THR A 311 -16.00 10.27 -8.25
C THR A 311 -17.36 10.69 -7.70
N PHE A 312 -17.43 11.09 -6.43
CA PHE A 312 -18.68 11.54 -5.84
C PHE A 312 -19.06 12.97 -6.27
N LEU A 313 -18.11 13.75 -6.81
CA LEU A 313 -18.38 15.08 -7.42
C LEU A 313 -19.33 15.00 -8.61
N GLY A 314 -19.21 13.95 -9.43
CA GLY A 314 -20.00 13.78 -10.65
C GLY A 314 -21.51 13.75 -10.43
N ARG A 315 -21.96 13.61 -9.17
CA ARG A 315 -23.38 13.65 -8.80
C ARG A 315 -24.02 15.04 -8.97
N ARG A 316 -23.25 16.15 -8.89
CA ARG A 316 -23.79 17.52 -8.98
C ARG A 316 -23.78 18.10 -10.39
N THR A 317 -22.79 17.77 -11.21
CA THR A 317 -22.66 18.35 -12.57
C THR A 317 -23.85 17.98 -13.47
N CYS A 318 -24.52 16.86 -13.21
CA CYS A 318 -25.65 16.41 -14.03
C CYS A 318 -27.02 16.96 -13.59
N TYR A 319 -27.15 17.55 -12.39
CA TYR A 319 -28.36 18.30 -12.03
C TYR A 319 -28.48 19.61 -12.84
N GLY A 320 -27.35 20.18 -13.27
CA GLY A 320 -27.33 21.32 -14.19
C GLY A 320 -27.82 21.00 -15.60
N CYS A 321 -28.02 19.72 -15.94
CA CYS A 321 -28.61 19.32 -17.22
C CYS A 321 -30.14 19.11 -17.14
N PHE A 322 -30.74 19.22 -15.95
CA PHE A 322 -32.18 19.01 -15.72
C PHE A 322 -32.97 20.31 -15.47
N THR A 323 -32.32 21.48 -15.44
CA THR A 323 -33.00 22.79 -15.44
C THR A 323 -32.95 23.43 -16.82
N GLY A 324 -33.27 22.65 -17.86
CA GLY A 324 -33.25 23.11 -19.24
C GLY A 324 -34.32 22.42 -20.07
N LYS A 325 -35.50 23.07 -20.13
CA LYS A 325 -36.68 22.83 -21.00
C LYS A 325 -37.89 22.20 -20.33
N ALA A 326 -38.67 23.08 -19.70
CA ALA A 326 -40.12 23.08 -19.77
C ALA A 326 -40.58 24.55 -19.82
N VAL A 327 -40.64 25.11 -21.03
CA VAL A 327 -41.50 26.23 -21.41
C VAL A 327 -42.07 25.88 -22.77
#